data_AF-A0A819FJP4-F1
#
_entry.id   AF-A0A819FJP4-F1
#
_cell.length_a   1.000
_cell.length_b   1.000
_cell.length_c   1.000
_cell.angle_alpha   90.00
_cell.angle_beta   90.00
_cell.angle_gamma   90.00
#
_symmetry.space_group_name_H-M   'P 1'
#
loop_
_entity.id
_entity.type
_entity.pdbx_description
1 polymer ?
#
loop_
_entity_poly.entity_id
_entity_poly.type
_entity_poly.pdbx_seq_one_letter_code
_entity_poly.pdbx_strand_id
1 'polypeptide(L)'
;LALITTTSIHGKSIQYDRLKQLKFIGYTKGFGTSHISASFMDKVREYLKVNNPEVLTRKQSKWQLLKFVAQKLNIDSSQLFYHGDQRGIYYGWTGTNANEFLLKTKMNFVQDKLQSVESTASFWKQRWAKQRATHLNKIGSAGCNFSEASSVNVQYKVVGTVFGTVNFIFISGKLNTKTGIGFK
;
A
#
# COMPACT_ATOMS: atom_id res chain seq x y z
N LEU A 1 -8.39 -1.03 18.17
CA LEU A 1 -8.68 -1.24 16.73
C LEU A 1 -9.08 -2.70 16.57
N ALA A 2 -10.31 -3.05 16.18
CA ALA A 2 -10.81 -4.44 16.16
C ALA A 2 -10.59 -5.18 14.82
N LEU A 3 -10.53 -4.44 13.72
CA LEU A 3 -10.36 -4.98 12.37
C LEU A 3 -9.39 -4.11 11.59
N ILE A 4 -8.53 -4.74 10.79
CA ILE A 4 -7.72 -4.08 9.77
C ILE A 4 -8.24 -4.51 8.41
N THR A 5 -8.42 -3.57 7.50
CA THR A 5 -8.70 -3.83 6.09
C THR A 5 -7.63 -3.18 5.24
N THR A 6 -7.23 -3.85 4.16
CA THR A 6 -6.27 -3.30 3.21
C THR A 6 -6.61 -3.75 1.80
N THR A 7 -6.10 -3.01 0.82
CA THR A 7 -6.23 -3.35 -0.60
C THR A 7 -4.85 -3.51 -1.21
N SER A 8 -4.75 -4.40 -2.19
CA SER A 8 -3.58 -4.50 -3.04
C SER A 8 -3.57 -3.43 -4.12
N ILE A 9 -2.41 -3.29 -4.77
CA ILE A 9 -2.25 -2.42 -5.93
C ILE A 9 -2.79 -3.11 -7.19
N HIS A 10 -2.48 -4.40 -7.38
CA HIS A 10 -2.85 -5.18 -8.57
C HIS A 10 -3.43 -6.55 -8.17
N GLY A 11 -4.75 -6.73 -8.25
CA GLY A 11 -5.40 -8.03 -8.06
C GLY A 11 -5.04 -8.73 -6.75
N LYS A 12 -4.85 -10.05 -6.75
CA LYS A 12 -4.45 -10.78 -5.54
C LYS A 12 -2.96 -10.56 -5.29
N SER A 13 -2.61 -9.81 -4.23
CA SER A 13 -1.22 -9.56 -3.86
C SER A 13 -0.62 -10.73 -3.10
N ILE A 14 0.51 -11.22 -3.62
CA ILE A 14 1.36 -12.21 -2.98
C ILE A 14 1.92 -11.68 -1.65
N GLN A 15 2.09 -10.36 -1.49
CA GLN A 15 2.59 -9.76 -0.24
C GLN A 15 1.63 -10.03 0.92
N TYR A 16 0.32 -9.87 0.70
CA TYR A 16 -0.69 -10.04 1.75
C TYR A 16 -1.09 -11.50 1.93
N ASP A 17 -1.09 -12.30 0.87
CA ASP A 17 -1.34 -13.75 0.92
C ASP A 17 -0.35 -14.48 1.84
N ARG A 18 0.86 -13.92 2.02
CA ARG A 18 1.90 -14.45 2.89
C ARG A 18 1.74 -14.11 4.38
N LEU A 19 0.89 -13.13 4.71
CA LEU A 19 0.66 -12.73 6.10
C LEU A 19 -0.50 -13.56 6.65
N LYS A 20 -0.21 -14.44 7.62
CA LYS A 20 -1.21 -15.35 8.22
C LYS A 20 -2.40 -14.62 8.86
N GLN A 21 -2.19 -13.36 9.25
CA GLN A 21 -3.16 -12.51 9.92
C GLN A 21 -4.16 -11.88 8.94
N LEU A 22 -3.83 -11.82 7.65
CA LEU A 22 -4.70 -11.26 6.62
C LEU A 22 -5.35 -12.36 5.81
N LYS A 23 -6.65 -12.24 5.61
CA LYS A 23 -7.45 -13.13 4.77
C LYS A 23 -7.99 -12.35 3.58
N PHE A 24 -7.93 -12.97 2.41
CA PHE A 24 -8.51 -12.44 1.19
C PHE A 24 -10.04 -12.60 1.24
N ILE A 25 -10.80 -11.58 0.81
CA ILE A 25 -12.28 -11.64 0.73
C ILE A 25 -12.82 -11.50 -0.68
N GLY A 26 -12.06 -10.90 -1.59
CA GLY A 26 -12.54 -10.65 -2.95
C GLY A 26 -11.86 -9.46 -3.58
N TYR A 27 -12.49 -8.94 -4.62
CA TYR A 27 -11.93 -7.89 -5.47
C TYR A 27 -12.80 -6.63 -5.43
N THR A 28 -12.17 -5.46 -5.59
CA THR A 28 -12.88 -4.22 -5.89
C THR A 28 -13.42 -4.24 -7.32
N LYS A 29 -14.41 -3.39 -7.60
CA LYS A 29 -15.01 -3.27 -8.94
C LYS A 29 -14.10 -2.57 -9.98
N GLY A 30 -12.94 -2.02 -9.60
CA GLY A 30 -12.03 -1.35 -10.52
C GLY A 30 -12.38 0.10 -10.86
N PHE A 31 -12.82 0.87 -9.85
CA PHE A 31 -13.04 2.32 -9.96
C PHE A 31 -11.87 3.08 -9.32
N GLY A 32 -11.46 4.18 -9.95
CA GLY A 32 -10.33 4.97 -9.46
C GLY A 32 -9.99 6.17 -10.35
N THR A 33 -8.89 6.84 -10.02
CA THR A 33 -8.34 7.98 -10.78
C THR A 33 -6.91 7.75 -11.24
N SER A 34 -6.39 6.52 -11.08
CA SER A 34 -4.99 6.19 -11.40
C SER A 34 -4.68 6.26 -12.89
N HIS A 35 -5.65 5.94 -13.75
CA HIS A 35 -5.53 6.04 -15.21
C HIS A 35 -5.62 7.49 -15.73
N ILE A 36 -6.03 8.44 -14.87
CA ILE A 36 -6.29 9.82 -15.28
C ILE A 36 -4.97 10.61 -15.23
N SER A 37 -4.53 11.04 -16.41
CA SER A 37 -3.28 11.76 -16.58
C SER A 37 -3.29 13.11 -15.89
N ALA A 38 -2.09 13.61 -15.55
CA ALA A 38 -1.93 14.96 -15.02
C ALA A 38 -2.38 16.03 -16.03
N SER A 39 -2.03 15.86 -17.31
CA SER A 39 -2.41 16.78 -18.38
C SER A 39 -3.93 16.91 -18.55
N PHE A 40 -4.68 15.83 -18.36
CA PHE A 40 -6.15 15.90 -18.35
C PHE A 40 -6.67 16.69 -17.14
N MET A 41 -6.09 16.47 -15.97
CA MET A 41 -6.44 17.24 -14.77
C MET A 41 -6.13 18.73 -14.90
N ASP A 42 -5.12 19.10 -15.69
CA ASP A 42 -4.79 20.51 -15.94
C ASP A 42 -5.88 21.18 -16.78
N LYS A 43 -6.37 20.52 -17.84
CA LYS A 43 -7.54 20.99 -18.62
C LYS A 43 -8.80 21.12 -17.76
N VAL A 44 -9.05 20.15 -16.86
CA VAL A 44 -10.15 20.20 -15.89
C VAL A 44 -10.04 21.43 -14.99
N ARG A 45 -8.83 21.76 -14.53
CA ARG A 45 -8.60 22.96 -13.72
C ARG A 45 -8.76 24.24 -14.53
N GLU A 46 -8.29 24.29 -15.77
CA GLU A 46 -8.49 25.44 -16.66
C GLU A 46 -9.98 25.71 -16.90
N TYR A 47 -10.75 24.67 -17.20
CA TYR A 47 -12.20 24.76 -17.32
C TYR A 47 -12.85 25.32 -16.04
N LEU A 48 -12.46 24.81 -14.87
CA LEU A 48 -12.99 25.25 -13.58
C LEU A 48 -12.59 26.68 -13.24
N LYS A 49 -11.39 27.15 -13.61
CA LYS A 49 -10.98 28.55 -13.39
C LYS A 49 -11.92 29.54 -14.05
N VAL A 50 -12.42 29.21 -15.24
CA VAL A 50 -13.30 30.10 -16.01
C VAL A 50 -14.76 29.99 -15.54
N ASN A 51 -15.26 28.78 -15.30
CA ASN A 51 -16.69 28.54 -15.08
C ASN A 51 -17.10 28.47 -13.60
N ASN A 52 -16.18 28.01 -12.73
CA ASN A 52 -16.44 27.74 -11.31
C ASN A 52 -15.17 27.94 -10.46
N PRO A 53 -14.57 29.14 -10.45
CA PRO A 53 -13.31 29.40 -9.76
C PRO A 53 -13.38 29.10 -8.25
N GLU A 54 -14.55 29.21 -7.64
CA GLU A 54 -14.82 28.93 -6.23
C GLU A 54 -14.53 27.48 -5.81
N VAL A 55 -14.53 26.54 -6.75
CA VAL A 55 -14.26 25.13 -6.49
C VAL A 55 -12.76 24.90 -6.25
N LEU A 56 -11.90 25.72 -6.87
CA LEU A 56 -10.45 25.59 -6.80
C LEU A 56 -9.84 26.23 -5.55
N THR A 57 -10.61 27.02 -4.81
CA THR A 57 -10.15 27.72 -3.60
C THR A 57 -9.85 26.76 -2.44
N ARG A 58 -10.33 25.50 -2.51
CA ARG A 58 -10.11 24.47 -1.48
C ARG A 58 -9.25 23.34 -2.03
N LYS A 59 -8.44 22.71 -1.17
CA LYS A 59 -7.74 21.46 -1.52
C LYS A 59 -8.75 20.35 -1.78
N GLN A 60 -8.94 20.02 -3.06
CA GLN A 60 -9.83 18.97 -3.52
C GLN A 60 -9.02 17.81 -4.10
N SER A 61 -9.50 16.59 -3.88
CA SER A 61 -8.94 15.40 -4.53
C SER A 61 -9.27 15.39 -6.03
N LYS A 62 -8.47 14.67 -6.83
CA LYS A 62 -8.76 14.46 -8.26
C LYS A 62 -10.19 13.96 -8.49
N TRP A 63 -10.62 12.98 -7.68
CA TRP A 63 -11.96 12.39 -7.74
C TRP A 63 -13.07 13.44 -7.59
N GLN A 64 -12.95 14.34 -6.62
CA GLN A 64 -13.97 15.37 -6.36
C GLN A 64 -14.09 16.35 -7.54
N LEU A 65 -12.97 16.84 -8.04
CA LEU A 65 -12.94 17.78 -9.17
C LEU A 65 -13.56 17.17 -10.43
N LEU A 66 -13.17 15.93 -10.74
CA LEU A 66 -13.67 15.19 -11.90
C LEU A 66 -15.18 14.91 -11.79
N LYS A 67 -15.65 14.51 -10.60
CA LYS A 67 -17.08 14.27 -10.37
C LYS A 67 -17.89 15.56 -10.54
N PHE A 68 -17.37 16.68 -10.04
CA PHE A 68 -18.02 17.98 -10.20
C PHE A 68 -18.11 18.40 -11.68
N VAL A 69 -17.02 18.29 -12.43
CA VAL A 69 -17.01 18.63 -13.86
C VAL A 69 -17.92 17.68 -14.66
N ALA A 70 -17.90 16.39 -14.37
CA ALA A 70 -18.80 15.42 -15.00
C ALA A 70 -20.27 15.80 -14.79
N GLN A 71 -20.64 16.22 -13.58
CA GLN A 71 -21.99 16.72 -13.29
C GLN A 71 -22.34 17.98 -14.08
N LYS A 72 -21.41 18.94 -14.18
CA LYS A 72 -21.63 20.19 -14.94
C LYS A 72 -21.78 19.95 -16.44
N LEU A 73 -21.07 18.98 -16.99
CA LEU A 73 -21.11 18.61 -18.40
C LEU A 73 -22.17 17.54 -18.71
N ASN A 74 -22.96 17.13 -17.72
CA ASN A 74 -23.96 16.06 -17.82
C ASN A 74 -23.38 14.74 -18.37
N ILE A 75 -22.16 14.40 -17.96
CA ILE A 75 -21.45 13.16 -18.31
C ILE A 75 -21.65 12.15 -17.19
N ASP A 76 -21.88 10.88 -17.53
CA ASP A 76 -21.87 9.81 -16.54
C ASP A 76 -20.47 9.63 -15.95
N SER A 77 -20.32 10.05 -14.70
CA SER A 77 -19.08 9.91 -13.94
C SER A 77 -18.60 8.46 -13.79
N SER A 78 -19.50 7.47 -13.90
CA SER A 78 -19.12 6.06 -13.79
C SER A 78 -18.13 5.65 -14.89
N GLN A 79 -18.35 6.13 -16.11
CA GLN A 79 -17.48 5.85 -17.26
C GLN A 79 -16.12 6.53 -17.15
N LEU A 80 -16.05 7.68 -16.50
CA LEU A 80 -14.79 8.39 -16.27
C LEU A 80 -13.88 7.68 -15.28
N PHE A 81 -14.47 7.04 -14.26
CA PHE A 81 -13.75 6.44 -13.15
C PHE A 81 -13.52 4.94 -13.29
N TYR A 82 -14.28 4.26 -14.14
CA TYR A 82 -14.12 2.83 -14.37
C TYR A 82 -12.90 2.57 -15.25
N HIS A 83 -11.92 1.84 -14.72
CA HIS A 83 -10.73 1.41 -15.46
C HIS A 83 -10.53 -0.11 -15.42
N GLY A 84 -11.41 -0.84 -14.74
CA GLY A 84 -11.38 -2.30 -14.70
C GLY A 84 -10.28 -2.91 -13.81
N ASP A 85 -9.28 -2.15 -13.36
CA ASP A 85 -8.22 -2.71 -12.51
C ASP A 85 -8.73 -3.02 -11.11
N GLN A 86 -9.02 -4.29 -10.91
CA GLN A 86 -9.52 -4.81 -9.65
C GLN A 86 -8.40 -4.94 -8.62
N ARG A 87 -8.67 -4.47 -7.40
CA ARG A 87 -7.76 -4.60 -6.26
C ARG A 87 -8.26 -5.70 -5.35
N GLY A 88 -7.37 -6.58 -4.93
CA GLY A 88 -7.68 -7.59 -3.92
C GLY A 88 -7.91 -6.94 -2.57
N ILE A 89 -8.99 -7.32 -1.90
CA ILE A 89 -9.38 -6.83 -0.58
C ILE A 89 -9.01 -7.88 0.46
N TYR A 90 -8.36 -7.43 1.51
CA TYR A 90 -7.90 -8.26 2.61
C TYR A 90 -8.40 -7.68 3.93
N TYR A 91 -8.65 -8.56 4.88
CA TYR A 91 -9.03 -8.19 6.24
C TYR A 91 -8.30 -9.05 7.26
N GLY A 92 -8.08 -8.52 8.45
CA GLY A 92 -7.46 -9.22 9.56
C GLY A 92 -8.07 -8.81 10.89
N TRP A 93 -8.42 -9.80 11.69
CA TRP A 93 -8.89 -9.59 13.06
C TRP A 93 -7.71 -9.31 13.98
N THR A 94 -7.83 -8.27 14.79
CA THR A 94 -6.79 -7.89 15.77
C THR A 94 -7.03 -8.53 17.15
N GLY A 95 -8.21 -9.13 17.35
CA GLY A 95 -8.62 -9.78 18.58
C GLY A 95 -9.40 -11.08 18.34
N THR A 96 -9.43 -11.96 19.32
CA THR A 96 -10.24 -13.19 19.34
C THR A 96 -11.74 -12.90 19.24
N ASN A 97 -12.22 -11.91 19.99
CA ASN A 97 -13.63 -11.51 20.03
C ASN A 97 -13.97 -10.31 19.12
N ALA A 98 -13.10 -9.95 18.17
CA ALA A 98 -13.25 -8.77 17.34
C ALA A 98 -14.57 -8.72 16.56
N ASN A 99 -15.03 -9.86 16.04
CA ASN A 99 -16.30 -9.95 15.30
C ASN A 99 -17.50 -9.68 16.22
N GLU A 100 -17.57 -10.37 17.35
CA GLU A 100 -18.64 -10.21 18.35
C GLU A 100 -18.69 -8.79 18.92
N PHE A 101 -17.52 -8.16 19.09
CA PHE A 101 -17.42 -6.77 19.51
C PHE A 101 -17.99 -5.80 18.47
N LEU A 102 -17.66 -5.99 17.18
CA LEU A 102 -18.20 -5.15 16.11
C LEU A 102 -19.71 -5.34 15.88
N LEU A 103 -20.22 -6.55 16.12
CA LEU A 103 -21.65 -6.87 16.06
C LEU A 103 -22.42 -6.46 17.33
N LYS A 104 -21.74 -5.85 18.33
CA LYS A 104 -22.31 -5.43 19.62
C LYS A 104 -22.91 -6.58 20.44
N THR A 105 -22.50 -7.82 20.18
CA THR A 105 -22.90 -8.99 20.97
C THR A 105 -22.08 -9.10 22.26
N LYS A 106 -20.85 -8.58 22.27
CA LYS A 106 -20.03 -8.39 23.48
C LYS A 106 -19.56 -6.95 23.57
N MET A 107 -19.64 -6.37 24.76
CA MET A 107 -19.27 -4.96 24.99
C MET A 107 -17.78 -4.75 25.20
N ASN A 108 -17.05 -5.77 25.67
CA ASN A 108 -15.62 -5.68 25.96
C ASN A 108 -14.80 -6.21 24.78
N PHE A 109 -13.77 -5.47 24.37
CA PHE A 109 -12.85 -5.87 23.30
C PHE A 109 -11.52 -6.39 23.87
N VAL A 110 -11.05 -7.53 23.36
CA VAL A 110 -9.75 -8.11 23.72
C VAL A 110 -8.85 -8.13 22.49
N GLN A 111 -7.70 -7.45 22.57
CA GLN A 111 -6.74 -7.32 21.47
C GLN A 111 -5.53 -8.23 21.68
N ASP A 112 -5.65 -9.50 21.30
CA ASP A 112 -4.69 -10.57 21.60
C ASP A 112 -4.09 -11.26 20.35
N LYS A 113 -4.58 -10.95 19.15
CA LYS A 113 -4.09 -11.58 17.89
C LYS A 113 -2.96 -10.83 17.20
N LEU A 114 -2.64 -9.62 17.65
CA LEU A 114 -1.56 -8.84 17.04
C LEU A 114 -0.20 -9.39 17.46
N GLN A 115 0.59 -9.79 16.46
CA GLN A 115 2.01 -10.09 16.68
C GLN A 115 2.80 -8.80 16.82
N SER A 116 3.90 -8.86 17.57
CA SER A 116 4.86 -7.77 17.60
C SER A 116 5.45 -7.54 16.20
N VAL A 117 5.84 -6.29 15.94
CA VAL A 117 6.54 -5.91 14.70
C VAL A 117 7.81 -6.74 14.53
N GLU A 118 8.54 -6.96 15.63
CA GLU A 118 9.77 -7.75 15.65
C GLU A 118 9.54 -9.21 15.27
N SER A 119 8.50 -9.84 15.82
CA SER A 119 8.13 -11.23 15.48
C SER A 119 7.78 -11.35 13.99
N THR A 120 6.97 -10.42 13.49
CA THR A 120 6.57 -10.37 12.07
C THR A 120 7.79 -10.16 11.16
N ALA A 121 8.68 -9.24 11.51
CA ALA A 121 9.90 -8.95 10.77
C ALA A 121 10.87 -10.14 10.79
N SER A 122 11.03 -10.81 11.93
CA SER A 122 11.90 -11.97 12.09
C SER A 122 11.41 -13.16 11.29
N PHE A 123 10.10 -13.46 11.34
CA PHE A 123 9.47 -14.46 10.49
C PHE A 123 9.74 -14.16 9.00
N TRP A 124 9.57 -12.89 8.60
CA TRP A 124 9.82 -12.51 7.22
C TRP A 124 11.28 -12.68 6.80
N LYS A 125 12.22 -12.25 7.65
CA LYS A 125 13.66 -12.41 7.39
C LYS A 125 14.04 -13.88 7.24
N GLN A 126 13.56 -14.74 8.14
CA GLN A 126 13.88 -16.16 8.14
C GLN A 126 13.27 -16.87 6.93
N ARG A 127 12.01 -16.57 6.60
CA ARG A 127 11.32 -17.23 5.50
C ARG A 127 11.80 -16.73 4.14
N TRP A 128 12.03 -15.45 3.93
CA TRP A 128 12.27 -14.90 2.58
C TRP A 128 13.65 -14.27 2.40
N ALA A 129 14.08 -13.39 3.32
CA ALA A 129 15.34 -12.66 3.13
C ALA A 129 16.54 -13.62 3.04
N LYS A 130 16.62 -14.60 3.93
CA LYS A 130 17.67 -15.62 3.92
C LYS A 130 17.69 -16.42 2.61
N GLN A 131 16.54 -16.91 2.15
CA GLN A 131 16.45 -17.68 0.91
C GLN A 131 16.85 -16.85 -0.32
N ARG A 132 16.50 -15.57 -0.35
CA ARG A 132 16.87 -14.69 -1.46
C ARG A 132 18.36 -14.39 -1.45
N ALA A 133 18.94 -14.15 -0.27
CA ALA A 133 20.38 -13.97 -0.12
C ALA A 133 21.17 -15.23 -0.55
N THR A 134 20.75 -16.43 -0.13
CA THR A 134 21.41 -17.67 -0.54
C THR A 134 21.30 -17.91 -2.04
N HIS A 135 20.16 -17.60 -2.66
CA HIS A 135 19.98 -17.72 -4.10
C HIS A 135 20.88 -16.72 -4.86
N LEU A 136 20.96 -15.47 -4.40
CA LEU A 136 21.86 -14.47 -4.98
C LEU A 136 23.32 -14.87 -4.84
N ASN A 137 23.73 -15.43 -3.70
CA ASN A 137 25.09 -15.92 -3.51
C ASN A 137 25.40 -17.11 -4.42
N LYS A 138 24.43 -18.01 -4.69
CA LYS A 138 24.59 -19.11 -5.65
C LYS A 138 24.72 -18.62 -7.09
N ILE A 139 23.95 -17.60 -7.48
CA ILE A 139 24.08 -16.95 -8.80
C ILE A 139 25.42 -16.20 -8.87
N GLY A 140 25.77 -15.48 -7.80
CA GLY A 140 27.04 -14.76 -7.67
C GLY A 140 28.24 -15.70 -7.76
N SER A 141 28.21 -16.87 -7.10
CA SER A 141 29.29 -17.86 -7.20
C SER A 141 29.36 -18.60 -8.55
N ALA A 142 28.43 -18.35 -9.48
CA ALA A 142 28.57 -18.72 -10.89
C ALA A 142 29.28 -17.64 -11.73
N GLY A 143 29.78 -16.54 -11.14
CA GLY A 143 30.54 -15.53 -11.88
C GLY A 143 31.32 -14.44 -11.10
N CYS A 144 31.19 -14.30 -9.78
CA CYS A 144 31.87 -13.31 -8.95
C CYS A 144 31.81 -13.71 -7.45
N ASN A 145 32.97 -13.93 -6.83
CA ASN A 145 33.11 -14.23 -5.41
C ASN A 145 32.62 -13.06 -4.54
N PHE A 146 31.54 -13.26 -3.79
CA PHE A 146 31.17 -12.42 -2.64
C PHE A 146 31.77 -13.05 -1.38
N SER A 147 33.00 -12.67 -1.03
CA SER A 147 33.55 -12.94 0.29
C SER A 147 33.04 -11.90 1.29
N GLU A 148 32.47 -12.39 2.39
CA GLU A 148 32.13 -11.67 3.62
C GLU A 148 30.98 -10.65 3.56
N ALA A 149 29.77 -11.13 3.85
CA ALA A 149 28.65 -10.31 4.32
C ALA A 149 28.26 -10.71 5.76
N SER A 150 29.23 -10.70 6.66
CA SER A 150 29.03 -10.79 8.12
C SER A 150 28.59 -9.43 8.68
N SER A 151 27.39 -8.99 8.30
CA SER A 151 26.49 -8.06 9.03
C SER A 151 25.58 -7.28 8.05
N VAL A 152 24.37 -7.78 7.82
CA VAL A 152 23.33 -7.00 7.13
C VAL A 152 22.70 -6.03 8.12
N ASN A 153 23.21 -4.79 8.17
CA ASN A 153 22.61 -3.71 8.93
C ASN A 153 21.40 -3.14 8.15
N VAL A 154 20.19 -3.58 8.52
CA VAL A 154 18.94 -3.03 7.99
C VAL A 154 18.59 -1.79 8.80
N GLN A 155 18.84 -0.60 8.25
CA GLN A 155 18.32 0.63 8.84
C GLN A 155 16.84 0.81 8.47
N TYR A 156 15.99 1.01 9.48
CA TYR A 156 14.58 1.34 9.29
C TYR A 156 14.43 2.85 9.34
N LYS A 157 13.81 3.44 8.32
CA LYS A 157 13.40 4.85 8.34
C LYS A 157 11.88 4.91 8.50
N VAL A 158 11.42 5.36 9.66
CA VAL A 158 10.02 5.71 9.88
C VAL A 158 9.80 7.06 9.19
N VAL A 159 9.06 7.06 8.07
CA VAL A 159 8.66 8.31 7.40
C VAL A 159 7.21 8.60 7.82
N GLY A 160 7.02 9.80 8.37
CA GLY A 160 5.85 10.19 9.15
C GLY A 160 4.53 10.40 8.40
N THR A 161 3.60 10.93 9.20
CA THR A 161 2.14 10.93 9.16
C THR A 161 1.49 11.58 7.94
N VAL A 162 0.41 10.96 7.43
CA VAL A 162 -0.61 11.63 6.60
C VAL A 162 -1.98 11.41 7.26
N PHE A 163 -2.70 12.52 7.45
CA PHE A 163 -3.97 12.64 8.17
C PHE A 163 -4.96 11.47 7.95
N GLY A 164 -5.47 10.92 9.05
CA GLY A 164 -6.53 9.91 9.08
C GLY A 164 -6.04 8.50 9.40
N THR A 165 -5.77 8.24 10.68
CA THR A 165 -5.73 6.94 11.39
C THR A 165 -5.34 5.67 10.61
N VAL A 166 -4.31 5.71 9.77
CA VAL A 166 -3.66 4.52 9.21
C VAL A 166 -2.14 4.73 9.22
N ASN A 167 -1.46 4.03 10.13
CA ASN A 167 0.00 3.95 10.12
C ASN A 167 0.42 2.97 9.01
N PHE A 168 1.02 3.49 7.95
CA PHE A 168 1.67 2.67 6.92
C PHE A 168 3.11 2.40 7.33
N ILE A 169 3.51 1.12 7.34
CA ILE A 169 4.92 0.73 7.46
C ILE A 169 5.38 0.32 6.06
N PHE A 170 6.09 1.22 5.38
CA PHE A 170 6.84 0.88 4.17
C PHE A 170 8.18 0.27 4.59
N ILE A 171 8.34 -1.04 4.39
CA ILE A 171 9.65 -1.70 4.51
C ILE A 171 10.30 -1.65 3.12
N SER A 172 11.06 -0.60 2.84
CA SER A 172 11.98 -0.59 1.70
C SER A 172 13.39 -0.88 2.20
N GLY A 173 13.96 -2.00 1.76
CA GLY A 173 15.36 -2.31 1.99
C GLY A 173 16.21 -1.73 0.88
N LYS A 174 17.03 -0.71 1.17
CA LYS A 174 18.19 -0.38 0.33
C LYS A 174 19.37 -1.23 0.81
N LEU A 175 19.93 -2.03 -0.09
CA LEU A 175 21.23 -2.66 0.11
C LEU A 175 22.29 -1.55 -0.01
N ASN A 176 22.88 -1.13 1.10
CA ASN A 176 24.06 -0.27 1.09
C ASN A 176 25.28 -1.18 0.96
N THR A 177 25.84 -1.30 -0.23
CA THR A 177 27.20 -1.82 -0.42
C THR A 177 28.16 -0.66 -0.27
N LYS A 178 28.91 -0.60 0.83
CA LYS A 178 30.09 0.26 0.93
C LYS A 178 31.19 -0.37 0.07
N THR A 179 31.18 -0.09 -1.22
CA THR A 179 32.34 -0.27 -2.09
C THR A 179 32.49 1.00 -2.88
N GLY A 180 33.46 1.83 -2.49
CA GLY A 180 33.88 2.97 -3.28
C GLY A 180 34.43 2.45 -4.60
N ILE A 181 33.76 2.76 -5.69
CA ILE A 181 34.29 2.62 -7.05
C ILE A 181 34.13 4.00 -7.68
N GLY A 182 35.24 4.72 -7.75
CA GLY A 182 35.33 5.95 -8.53
C GLY A 182 35.26 5.62 -10.02
N PHE A 183 34.45 6.37 -10.75
CA PHE A 183 34.48 6.36 -12.21
C PHE A 183 35.49 7.44 -12.66
N LYS A 184 36.57 7.01 -13.31
CA LYS A 184 37.27 7.82 -14.30
C LYS A 184 36.57 7.63 -15.64
#